data_AF-A0A067K1J7-F1
#
_entry.id   AF-A0A067K1J7-F1
#
_cell.length_a   1.000
_cell.length_b   1.000
_cell.length_c   1.000
_cell.angle_alpha   90.00
_cell.angle_beta   90.00
_cell.angle_gamma   90.00
#
_symmetry.space_group_name_H-M   'P 1'
#
loop_
_entity.id
_entity.type
_entity.pdbx_description
1 polymer ?
#
loop_
_entity_poly.entity_id
_entity_poly.type
_entity_poly.pdbx_seq_one_letter_code
_entity_poly.pdbx_strand_id
1 'polypeptide(L)'
;MENLKLSYPNDTDPLVLPSGTITGSHAKRYGAAMSLYVDQISQELHDVAYNKCCVELEGTSRLLTLLETCAVGVAHPSHANMFGPRAA
;
A
#
# COMPACT_ATOMS: atom_id res chain seq x y z
N MET A 1 3.01 -17.30 -29.49
CA MET A 1 1.90 -17.72 -28.59
C MET A 1 0.75 -16.79 -28.91
N GLU A 2 -0.24 -17.34 -29.60
CA GLU A 2 -1.30 -16.57 -30.25
C GLU A 2 -2.25 -16.03 -29.18
N ASN A 3 -2.47 -14.71 -29.21
CA ASN A 3 -3.45 -14.05 -28.39
C ASN A 3 -4.84 -14.55 -28.81
N LEU A 4 -5.42 -15.48 -28.05
CA LEU A 4 -6.85 -15.79 -28.10
C LEU A 4 -7.61 -14.56 -27.61
N LYS A 5 -7.75 -13.57 -28.49
CA LYS A 5 -8.71 -12.49 -28.32
C LYS A 5 -10.08 -13.12 -28.55
N LEU A 6 -10.65 -13.70 -27.50
CA LEU A 6 -12.07 -14.01 -27.45
C LEU A 6 -12.82 -12.67 -27.60
N SER A 7 -13.17 -12.35 -28.84
CA SER A 7 -14.11 -11.28 -29.15
C SER A 7 -15.48 -11.73 -28.66
N TYR A 8 -15.83 -11.39 -27.42
CA TYR A 8 -17.21 -11.54 -26.94
C TYR A 8 -18.03 -10.37 -27.49
N PRO A 9 -19.14 -10.63 -28.21
CA PRO A 9 -19.98 -9.57 -28.71
C PRO A 9 -20.83 -8.99 -27.55
N ASN A 10 -20.33 -7.92 -26.95
CA ASN A 10 -21.06 -6.74 -26.44
C ASN A 10 -20.07 -5.91 -25.61
N ASP A 11 -19.73 -4.72 -26.09
CA ASP A 11 -18.90 -3.71 -25.42
C ASP A 11 -19.60 -3.07 -24.19
N THR A 12 -20.50 -3.81 -23.55
CA THR A 12 -21.28 -3.38 -22.39
C THR A 12 -20.64 -3.97 -21.14
N ASP A 13 -20.44 -3.12 -20.13
CA ASP A 13 -19.91 -3.53 -18.82
C ASP A 13 -20.62 -4.81 -18.33
N PRO A 14 -19.87 -5.90 -18.05
CA PRO A 14 -20.44 -7.18 -17.67
C PRO A 14 -21.16 -7.18 -16.32
N LEU A 15 -21.05 -6.11 -15.53
CA LEU A 15 -21.81 -5.88 -14.30
C LEU A 15 -23.17 -5.19 -14.56
N VAL A 16 -23.44 -4.72 -15.78
CA VAL A 16 -24.73 -4.12 -16.13
C VAL A 16 -25.77 -5.22 -16.35
N LEU A 17 -26.89 -5.12 -15.63
CA LEU A 17 -28.00 -6.05 -15.80
C LEU A 17 -28.79 -5.74 -17.09
N PRO A 18 -29.25 -6.77 -17.82
CA PRO A 18 -30.05 -6.58 -19.02
C PRO A 18 -31.45 -6.13 -18.62
N SER A 19 -32.05 -5.25 -19.44
CA SER A 19 -33.46 -4.86 -19.31
C SER A 19 -34.36 -5.97 -19.87
N GLY A 20 -34.43 -7.12 -19.19
CA GLY A 20 -35.23 -8.26 -19.65
C GLY A 20 -34.89 -9.57 -18.96
N THR A 21 -35.40 -10.67 -19.49
CA THR A 21 -35.19 -12.01 -18.92
C THR A 21 -33.71 -12.37 -18.89
N ILE A 22 -33.22 -12.76 -17.71
CA ILE A 22 -31.84 -13.18 -17.51
C ILE A 22 -31.67 -14.58 -18.09
N THR A 23 -30.80 -14.69 -19.09
CA THR A 23 -30.40 -15.99 -19.64
C THR A 23 -29.35 -16.65 -18.76
N GLY A 24 -29.25 -17.98 -18.79
CA GLY A 24 -28.23 -18.70 -18.02
C GLY A 24 -26.79 -18.31 -18.41
N SER A 25 -26.55 -17.97 -19.68
CA SER A 25 -25.25 -17.46 -20.13
C SER A 25 -24.93 -16.08 -19.55
N HIS A 26 -25.93 -15.22 -19.42
CA HIS A 26 -25.78 -13.93 -18.75
C HIS A 26 -25.47 -14.11 -17.27
N ALA A 27 -26.22 -14.96 -16.57
CA ALA A 27 -25.98 -15.25 -15.15
C ALA A 27 -24.55 -15.77 -14.91
N LYS A 28 -24.05 -16.67 -15.79
CA LYS A 28 -22.68 -17.18 -15.71
C LYS A 28 -21.63 -16.07 -15.90
N ARG A 29 -21.81 -15.19 -16.90
CA ARG A 29 -20.88 -14.08 -17.16
C ARG A 29 -20.89 -13.07 -16.02
N TYR A 30 -22.08 -12.70 -15.54
CA TYR A 30 -22.25 -11.79 -14.41
C TYR A 30 -21.57 -12.33 -13.15
N GLY A 31 -21.74 -13.63 -12.85
CA GLY A 31 -21.06 -14.27 -11.72
C GLY A 31 -19.54 -14.19 -11.83
N ALA A 32 -18.97 -14.50 -13.01
CA ALA A 32 -17.53 -14.39 -13.23
C ALA A 32 -17.03 -12.94 -13.12
N ALA A 33 -17.77 -11.98 -13.64
CA ALA A 33 -17.44 -10.55 -13.54
C ALA A 33 -17.49 -10.05 -12.09
N MET A 34 -18.51 -10.47 -11.33
CA MET A 34 -18.63 -10.17 -9.90
C MET A 34 -17.45 -10.74 -9.11
N SER A 35 -17.03 -11.98 -9.37
CA SER A 35 -15.86 -12.57 -8.71
C SER A 35 -14.59 -11.76 -8.99
N LEU A 36 -14.33 -11.39 -10.26
CA LEU A 36 -13.20 -10.57 -10.63
C LEU A 36 -13.24 -9.18 -9.97
N TYR A 37 -14.42 -8.57 -9.89
CA TYR A 37 -14.60 -7.26 -9.27
C TYR A 37 -14.30 -7.28 -7.77
N VAL A 38 -14.73 -8.34 -7.06
CA VAL A 38 -14.43 -8.52 -5.64
C VAL A 38 -12.93 -8.73 -5.41
N ASP A 39 -12.28 -9.52 -6.25
CA ASP A 39 -10.83 -9.72 -6.18
C ASP A 39 -10.08 -8.39 -6.41
N GLN A 40 -10.53 -7.60 -7.40
CA GLN A 40 -9.94 -6.29 -7.69
C GLN A 40 -10.10 -5.32 -6.51
N ILE A 41 -11.31 -5.18 -5.95
CA ILE A 41 -11.52 -4.32 -4.77
C ILE A 41 -10.66 -4.79 -3.60
N SER A 42 -10.55 -6.11 -3.40
CA SER A 42 -9.76 -6.67 -2.31
C SER A 42 -8.28 -6.31 -2.46
N GLN A 43 -7.75 -6.39 -3.68
CA GLN A 43 -6.37 -6.00 -3.97
C GLN A 43 -6.16 -4.49 -3.83
N GLU A 44 -7.04 -3.67 -4.37
CA GLU A 44 -6.95 -2.21 -4.26
C GLU A 44 -7.00 -1.76 -2.79
N LEU A 45 -7.91 -2.35 -2.00
CA LEU A 45 -8.01 -2.06 -0.57
C LEU A 45 -6.76 -2.52 0.18
N HIS A 46 -6.23 -3.69 -0.15
CA HIS A 46 -4.99 -4.20 0.43
C HIS A 46 -3.83 -3.25 0.12
N ASP A 47 -3.68 -2.81 -1.13
CA ASP A 47 -2.60 -1.93 -1.55
C ASP A 47 -2.71 -0.55 -0.87
N VAL A 48 -3.92 0.01 -0.78
CA VAL A 48 -4.16 1.27 -0.06
C VAL A 48 -3.80 1.14 1.43
N ALA A 49 -4.24 0.07 2.08
CA ALA A 49 -3.95 -0.17 3.49
C ALA A 49 -2.45 -0.40 3.74
N TYR A 50 -1.82 -1.21 2.89
CA TYR A 50 -0.40 -1.52 2.96
C TYR A 50 0.47 -0.27 2.76
N ASN A 51 0.21 0.51 1.70
CA ASN A 51 0.96 1.74 1.42
C ASN A 51 0.86 2.75 2.56
N LYS A 52 -0.35 2.94 3.12
CA LYS A 52 -0.54 3.80 4.28
C LYS A 52 0.25 3.31 5.49
N CYS A 53 0.21 2.00 5.77
CA CYS A 53 0.97 1.38 6.85
C CYS A 53 2.48 1.60 6.69
N CYS A 54 3.03 1.44 5.49
CA CYS A 54 4.44 1.68 5.22
C CYS A 54 4.86 3.12 5.55
N VAL A 55 4.07 4.11 5.14
CA VAL A 55 4.34 5.52 5.42
C VAL A 55 4.31 5.82 6.92
N GLU A 56 3.32 5.28 7.64
CA GLU A 56 3.20 5.46 9.09
C GLU A 56 4.36 4.80 9.86
N LEU A 57 4.76 3.60 9.46
CA LEU A 57 5.90 2.88 10.04
C LEU A 57 7.22 3.61 9.79
N GLU A 58 7.44 4.14 8.59
CA GLU A 58 8.64 4.91 8.28
C GLU A 58 8.72 6.18 9.13
N GLY A 59 7.63 6.93 9.25
CA GLY A 59 7.57 8.11 10.11
C GLY A 59 7.83 7.78 11.58
N THR A 60 7.23 6.70 12.08
CA THR A 60 7.42 6.23 13.45
C THR A 60 8.87 5.80 13.69
N SER A 61 9.46 5.04 12.76
CA SER A 61 10.85 4.60 12.84
C SER A 61 11.80 5.80 12.87
N ARG A 62 11.59 6.80 12.02
CA ARG A 62 12.39 8.04 12.01
C ARG A 62 12.29 8.78 13.34
N LEU A 63 11.09 8.88 13.93
CA LEU A 63 10.89 9.51 15.24
C LEU A 63 11.64 8.75 16.35
N LEU A 64 11.58 7.41 16.36
CA LEU A 64 12.31 6.60 17.32
C LEU A 64 13.83 6.77 17.18
N THR A 65 14.36 6.78 15.96
CA THR A 65 15.79 7.05 15.72
C THR A 65 16.19 8.42 16.24
N LEU A 66 15.38 9.46 16.02
CA LEU A 66 15.66 10.79 16.56
C LEU A 66 15.70 10.79 18.09
N LEU A 67 14.70 10.19 18.74
CA LEU A 67 14.66 10.08 20.20
C LEU A 67 15.87 9.31 20.76
N GLU A 68 16.27 8.23 20.11
CA GLU A 68 17.46 7.46 20.49
C GLU A 68 18.74 8.29 20.34
N THR A 69 18.93 8.99 19.23
CA THR A 69 20.09 9.88 19.05
C THR A 69 20.11 11.04 20.04
N CYS A 70 18.95 11.60 20.40
CA CYS A 70 18.84 12.59 21.47
C CYS A 70 19.25 11.99 22.82
N ALA A 71 18.78 10.79 23.16
CA ALA A 71 19.15 10.11 24.41
C ALA A 71 20.66 9.79 24.47
N VAL A 72 21.24 9.34 23.35
CA VAL A 72 22.68 9.06 23.24
C VAL A 72 23.53 10.33 23.32
N GLY A 73 23.10 11.42 22.68
CA GLY A 73 23.78 12.73 22.75
C GLY A 73 23.76 13.34 24.14
N VAL A 74 22.74 13.06 24.95
CA VAL A 74 22.66 13.49 26.36
C VAL A 74 23.60 12.68 27.26
N ALA A 75 23.99 11.46 26.86
CA ALA A 75 24.91 10.60 27.61
C ALA A 75 26.41 10.90 27.36
N HIS A 76 26.76 11.69 26.33
CA HIS A 76 28.12 12.18 26.11
C HIS A 76 28.20 13.70 26.28
N PRO A 77 28.46 14.20 27.51
CA PRO A 77 28.80 15.60 27.68
C PRO A 77 30.10 15.87 26.92
N SER A 78 30.06 16.90 26.09
CA SER A 78 31.17 17.50 25.35
C SER A 78 32.48 17.39 26.13
N HIS A 79 33.51 16.78 25.54
CA HIS A 79 34.91 16.98 25.94
C HIS A 79 35.29 18.44 25.65
N ALA A 80 34.80 19.36 26.47
CA ALA A 80 35.12 20.78 26.43
C ALA A 80 35.70 21.16 27.80
N ASN A 81 37.01 20.95 27.95
CA ASN A 81 37.97 21.67 28.81
C ASN A 81 39.01 20.73 29.43
N MET A 82 40.13 20.51 28.73
CA MET A 82 41.41 20.20 29.38
C MET A 82 42.56 20.96 28.69
N PHE A 83 42.40 22.27 28.52
CA PHE A 83 43.54 23.16 28.32
C PHE A 83 43.36 24.40 29.22
N GLY A 84 43.85 24.27 30.45
CA GLY A 84 44.13 25.36 31.39
C GLY A 84 45.63 25.36 31.71
N PRO A 85 46.23 26.51 32.07
CA PRO A 85 47.59 26.85 31.66
C PRO A 85 48.69 26.12 32.44
N ARG A 86 49.79 25.89 31.73
CA ARG A 86 51.09 25.48 32.24
C ARG A 86 51.61 26.58 33.19
N ALA A 87 51.61 26.31 34.49
CA ALA A 87 52.35 27.10 35.46
C ALA A 87 53.85 26.76 35.34
N ALA A 88 54.67 27.81 35.42
CA ALA A 88 56.11 27.84 35.19
C ALA A 88 56.93 27.12 36.26
#